data_AF-A0A7V2EXW6-F1
#
_entry.id   AF-A0A7V2EXW6-F1
#
_cell.length_a   1.000
_cell.length_b   1.000
_cell.length_c   1.000
_cell.angle_alpha   90.00
_cell.angle_beta   90.00
_cell.angle_gamma   90.00
#
_symmetry.space_group_name_H-M   'P 1'
#
loop_
_entity.id
_entity.type
_entity.pdbx_description
1 polymer ?
#
loop_
_entity_poly.entity_id
_entity_poly.type
_entity_poly.pdbx_seq_one_letter_code
_entity_poly.pdbx_strand_id
1 'polypeptide(L)'
;MSGPAERHCRICHVVPKSAQRAGLRELMQNFSAQDVHRLLDYSTLMDALDEAHRGPMPIVERQLLEQGQDGMIVWSAWLPDQAMGVKVMTLYPQNRSQPTVQGLFTLFDGHGGAPLAMIDGAALTVRKTAADSGLAARYLAPVDARVLLMVGAGAMAPHLIAAHRAARPSIERVLVWNRTTTRAEKLVAELVDIDISMAPDLPAAVGQAHVISCATRSMEP
;
A
#
# COMPACT_ATOMS: atom_id res chain seq x y z
N MET A 1 -21.44 18.05 -23.51
CA MET A 1 -20.12 17.44 -23.74
C MET A 1 -19.16 18.03 -22.71
N SER A 2 -19.02 17.36 -21.58
CA SER A 2 -18.22 17.81 -20.42
C SER A 2 -17.21 16.69 -20.13
N GLY A 3 -15.93 17.01 -20.29
CA GLY A 3 -14.82 16.06 -20.16
C GLY A 3 -14.60 15.55 -18.73
N PRO A 4 -13.92 14.41 -18.56
CA PRO A 4 -13.71 13.81 -17.25
C PRO A 4 -12.67 14.62 -16.47
N ALA A 5 -13.08 15.07 -15.28
CA ALA A 5 -12.25 15.81 -14.34
C ALA A 5 -11.02 14.98 -13.92
N GLU A 6 -9.85 15.62 -14.05
CA GLU A 6 -8.54 15.18 -13.55
C GLU A 6 -8.61 14.81 -12.06
N ARG A 7 -8.45 13.52 -11.76
CA ARG A 7 -8.24 13.01 -10.41
C ARG A 7 -6.79 12.53 -10.30
N HIS A 8 -5.87 13.48 -10.13
CA HIS A 8 -4.43 13.22 -9.95
C HIS A 8 -4.04 13.03 -8.49
N CYS A 9 -3.01 12.22 -8.25
CA CYS A 9 -2.49 11.88 -6.92
C CYS A 9 -2.00 13.15 -6.24
N ARG A 10 -2.68 13.56 -5.17
CA ARG A 10 -2.37 14.84 -4.52
C ARG A 10 -0.99 14.89 -3.90
N ILE A 11 -0.36 13.75 -3.60
CA ILE A 11 1.01 13.71 -3.07
C ILE A 11 2.04 14.12 -4.15
N CYS A 12 1.79 13.82 -5.42
CA CYS A 12 2.71 14.16 -6.51
C CYS A 12 2.66 15.66 -6.91
N HIS A 13 1.59 16.37 -6.57
CA HIS A 13 1.38 17.78 -6.93
C HIS A 13 1.59 18.79 -5.78
N VAL A 14 2.06 18.39 -4.59
CA VAL A 14 2.38 19.34 -3.48
C VAL A 14 3.77 19.96 -3.62
N VAL A 15 4.28 20.14 -4.84
CA VAL A 15 5.46 20.95 -5.10
C VAL A 15 5.07 22.04 -6.11
N PRO A 16 4.70 23.25 -5.66
CA PRO A 16 4.33 24.34 -6.55
C PRO A 16 5.52 24.78 -7.40
N LYS A 17 5.35 24.87 -8.72
CA LYS A 17 6.35 25.45 -9.66
C LYS A 17 6.65 26.94 -9.41
N SER A 18 6.04 27.59 -8.42
CA SER A 18 6.18 29.01 -8.10
C SER A 18 7.08 29.34 -6.90
N ALA A 19 7.76 28.35 -6.30
CA ALA A 19 8.59 28.56 -5.10
C ALA A 19 9.95 29.27 -5.37
N GLN A 20 10.25 29.66 -6.61
CA GLN A 20 11.53 30.28 -6.96
C GLN A 20 11.71 31.76 -6.60
N ARG A 21 10.73 32.44 -5.94
CA ARG A 21 10.90 33.84 -5.54
C ARG A 21 10.26 34.15 -4.20
N ALA A 22 11.02 33.90 -3.12
CA ALA A 22 11.18 34.75 -1.93
C ALA A 22 11.49 33.89 -0.69
N GLY A 23 12.75 33.93 -0.22
CA GLY A 23 13.11 34.09 1.20
C GLY A 23 12.62 33.12 2.29
N LEU A 24 11.83 32.08 1.97
CA LEU A 24 11.41 31.04 2.90
C LEU A 24 12.06 29.75 2.44
N ARG A 25 13.08 29.31 3.18
CA ARG A 25 13.66 27.96 3.06
C ARG A 25 12.52 26.95 3.07
N GLU A 26 12.36 26.24 1.96
CA GLU A 26 11.40 25.16 1.76
C GLU A 26 11.59 24.12 2.88
N LEU A 27 10.66 24.10 3.83
CA LEU A 27 10.68 23.14 4.93
C LEU A 27 10.34 21.76 4.36
N MET A 28 11.23 20.79 4.61
CA MET A 28 10.97 19.38 4.37
C MET A 28 9.59 19.00 4.95
N GLN A 29 8.72 18.42 4.12
CA GLN A 29 7.36 18.09 4.50
C GLN A 29 7.33 16.82 5.36
N ASN A 30 6.49 16.78 6.40
CA ASN A 30 6.32 15.61 7.25
C ASN A 30 4.91 15.05 7.09
N PHE A 31 4.81 13.77 6.69
CA PHE A 31 3.54 13.08 6.50
C PHE A 31 3.40 11.95 7.52
N SER A 32 2.43 12.09 8.42
CA SER A 32 2.08 11.04 9.38
C SER A 32 1.40 9.85 8.71
N ALA A 33 1.25 8.73 9.41
CA ALA A 33 0.42 7.61 8.96
C ALA A 33 -1.01 8.06 8.59
N GLN A 34 -1.60 8.97 9.37
CA GLN A 34 -2.93 9.50 9.10
C GLN A 34 -2.96 10.32 7.81
N ASP A 35 -1.92 11.12 7.55
CA ASP A 35 -1.80 11.85 6.29
C ASP A 35 -1.67 10.91 5.11
N VAL A 36 -0.82 9.88 5.22
CA VAL A 36 -0.67 8.84 4.19
C VAL A 36 -2.01 8.19 3.89
N HIS A 37 -2.76 7.77 4.92
CA HIS A 37 -4.06 7.15 4.72
C HIS A 37 -5.11 8.11 4.14
N ARG A 38 -5.05 9.40 4.45
CA ARG A 38 -6.00 10.40 3.94
C ARG A 38 -5.68 10.87 2.52
N LEU A 39 -4.40 10.98 2.18
CA LEU A 39 -3.92 11.57 0.92
C LEU A 39 -3.68 10.55 -0.19
N LEU A 40 -3.46 9.27 0.14
CA LEU A 40 -3.30 8.18 -0.82
C LEU A 40 -4.57 7.31 -0.90
N ASP A 41 -5.57 7.79 -1.63
CA ASP A 41 -6.67 6.91 -2.03
C ASP A 41 -6.17 5.85 -3.03
N TYR A 42 -6.83 4.68 -3.04
CA TYR A 42 -6.35 3.54 -3.83
C TYR A 42 -6.48 3.76 -5.34
N SER A 43 -7.52 4.45 -5.82
CA SER A 43 -7.69 4.65 -7.26
C SER A 43 -6.53 5.46 -7.82
N THR A 44 -6.26 6.58 -7.18
CA THR A 44 -5.24 7.51 -7.65
C THR A 44 -3.83 6.98 -7.42
N LEU A 45 -3.61 6.25 -6.32
CA LEU A 45 -2.35 5.54 -6.11
C LEU A 45 -2.15 4.47 -7.20
N MET A 46 -3.15 3.68 -7.54
CA MET A 46 -3.04 2.71 -8.64
C MET A 46 -2.69 3.38 -9.98
N ASP A 47 -3.28 4.54 -10.29
CA ASP A 47 -2.96 5.29 -11.52
C ASP A 47 -1.48 5.74 -11.53
N ALA A 48 -0.98 6.28 -10.41
CA ALA A 48 0.43 6.67 -10.29
C ALA A 48 1.38 5.47 -10.37
N LEU A 49 0.97 4.31 -9.85
CA LEU A 49 1.77 3.09 -9.93
C LEU A 49 1.76 2.50 -11.33
N ASP A 50 0.64 2.59 -12.03
CA ASP A 50 0.52 2.17 -13.41
C ASP A 50 1.45 2.99 -14.33
N GLU A 51 1.52 4.30 -14.12
CA GLU A 51 2.51 5.16 -14.78
C GLU A 51 3.95 4.75 -14.42
N ALA A 52 4.23 4.58 -13.12
CA ALA A 52 5.58 4.22 -12.66
C ALA A 52 6.08 2.87 -13.22
N HIS A 53 5.22 1.86 -13.32
CA HIS A 53 5.59 0.55 -13.88
C HIS A 53 5.88 0.58 -15.39
N ARG A 54 5.38 1.58 -16.13
CA ARG A 54 5.73 1.80 -17.54
C ARG A 54 6.98 2.65 -17.73
N GLY A 55 7.40 3.33 -16.67
CA GLY A 55 8.58 4.20 -16.65
C GLY A 55 9.90 3.43 -16.56
N PRO A 56 11.03 4.16 -16.51
CA PRO A 56 12.33 3.55 -16.31
C PRO A 56 12.43 2.90 -14.94
N MET A 57 13.13 1.77 -14.87
CA MET A 57 13.43 1.11 -13.61
C MET A 57 14.39 1.98 -12.78
N PRO A 58 14.11 2.25 -11.51
CA PRO A 58 15.07 2.93 -10.64
C PRO A 58 16.33 2.09 -10.44
N ILE A 59 17.45 2.78 -10.19
CA ILE A 59 18.63 2.15 -9.57
C ILE A 59 18.26 1.87 -8.12
N VAL A 60 18.40 0.62 -7.67
CA VAL A 60 17.96 0.20 -6.34
C VAL A 60 19.08 -0.54 -5.62
N GLU A 61 19.27 -0.18 -4.35
CA GLU A 61 20.18 -0.87 -3.43
C GLU A 61 19.44 -1.25 -2.15
N ARG A 62 19.71 -2.46 -1.65
CA ARG A 62 19.08 -2.99 -0.43
C ARG A 62 20.15 -3.46 0.54
N GLN A 63 20.10 -2.93 1.74
CA GLN A 63 20.91 -3.39 2.87
C GLN A 63 20.00 -4.03 3.91
N LEU A 64 20.44 -5.18 4.43
CA LEU A 64 19.82 -5.87 5.55
C LEU A 64 20.85 -5.97 6.67
N LEU A 65 20.49 -5.46 7.85
CA LEU A 65 21.26 -5.55 9.07
C LEU A 65 20.46 -6.37 10.07
N GLU A 66 21.06 -7.40 10.66
CA GLU A 66 20.37 -8.33 11.57
C GLU A 66 21.09 -8.43 12.91
N GLN A 67 20.30 -8.53 13.98
CA GLN A 67 20.77 -8.82 15.33
C GLN A 67 19.83 -9.85 15.97
N GLY A 68 20.19 -11.13 15.88
CA GLY A 68 19.34 -12.21 16.38
C GLY A 68 18.04 -12.32 15.58
N GLN A 69 16.90 -12.05 16.21
CA GLN A 69 15.58 -12.05 15.54
C GLN A 69 15.16 -10.66 15.04
N ASP A 70 15.92 -9.62 15.40
CA ASP A 70 15.62 -8.25 15.03
C ASP A 70 16.38 -7.88 13.75
N GLY A 71 15.80 -6.98 12.98
CA GLY A 71 16.37 -6.56 11.71
C GLY A 71 16.08 -5.12 11.34
N MET A 72 16.93 -4.58 10.49
CA MET A 72 16.77 -3.28 9.86
C MET A 72 17.03 -3.43 8.36
N ILE A 73 16.10 -2.93 7.55
CA ILE A 73 16.20 -2.91 6.10
C ILE A 73 16.31 -1.45 5.66
N VAL A 74 17.37 -1.13 4.93
CA VAL A 74 17.53 0.14 4.23
C VAL A 74 17.40 -0.13 2.74
N TRP A 75 16.46 0.55 2.10
CA TRP A 75 16.17 0.38 0.68
C TRP A 75 16.25 1.74 0.01
N SER A 76 17.27 1.94 -0.81
CA SER A 76 17.51 3.17 -1.55
C SER A 76 17.08 2.97 -2.99
N ALA A 77 16.44 3.99 -3.56
CA ALA A 77 16.05 4.02 -4.96
C ALA A 77 16.41 5.38 -5.57
N TRP A 78 16.90 5.38 -6.80
CA TRP A 78 17.19 6.59 -7.56
C TRP A 78 16.64 6.48 -8.98
N LEU A 79 15.75 7.40 -9.33
CA LEU A 79 15.39 7.73 -10.71
C LEU A 79 16.16 8.99 -11.11
N PRO A 80 17.18 8.88 -11.99
CA PRO A 80 17.97 10.02 -12.44
C PRO A 80 17.08 11.17 -12.93
N ASP A 81 17.44 12.39 -12.55
CA ASP A 81 16.73 13.63 -12.92
C ASP A 81 15.24 13.66 -12.50
N GLN A 82 14.81 12.83 -11.55
CA GLN A 82 13.42 12.80 -11.07
C GLN A 82 13.34 12.77 -9.55
N ALA A 83 13.82 11.71 -8.91
CA ALA A 83 13.69 11.54 -7.47
C ALA A 83 14.69 10.52 -6.91
N MET A 84 15.07 10.73 -5.65
CA MET A 84 15.71 9.70 -4.83
C MET A 84 14.84 9.41 -3.61
N GLY A 85 14.83 8.16 -3.17
CA GLY A 85 14.07 7.72 -2.02
C GLY A 85 14.86 6.76 -1.15
N VAL A 86 14.74 6.89 0.16
CA VAL A 86 15.30 5.91 1.11
C VAL A 86 14.19 5.44 2.04
N LYS A 87 13.90 4.14 2.00
CA LYS A 87 13.03 3.47 2.95
C LYS A 87 13.88 2.82 4.03
N VAL A 88 13.63 3.17 5.28
CA VAL A 88 14.24 2.51 6.44
C VAL A 88 13.13 1.81 7.22
N MET A 89 13.20 0.49 7.31
CA MET A 89 12.26 -0.33 8.07
C MET A 89 12.99 -1.08 9.16
N THR A 90 12.36 -1.21 10.32
CA THR A 90 12.80 -2.10 11.39
C THR A 90 11.79 -3.22 11.60
N LEU A 91 12.30 -4.40 11.97
CA LEU A 91 11.56 -5.60 12.28
C LEU A 91 11.95 -6.06 13.67
N TYR A 92 11.01 -6.03 14.61
CA TYR A 92 11.18 -6.47 15.99
C TYR A 92 10.06 -7.46 16.33
N PRO A 93 10.22 -8.76 16.02
CA PRO A 93 9.17 -9.78 16.16
C PRO A 93 8.63 -9.93 17.58
N GLN A 94 9.42 -9.54 18.58
CA GLN A 94 9.07 -9.66 20.00
C GLN A 94 8.34 -8.44 20.57
N ASN A 95 8.11 -7.39 19.77
CA ASN A 95 7.35 -6.22 20.22
C ASN A 95 5.93 -6.62 20.64
N ARG A 96 5.56 -6.31 21.88
CA ARG A 96 4.23 -6.58 22.46
C ARG A 96 3.34 -5.34 22.50
N SER A 97 3.92 -4.19 22.84
CA SER A 97 3.22 -2.90 22.98
C SER A 97 3.40 -1.96 21.79
N GLN A 98 4.26 -2.33 20.82
CA GLN A 98 4.53 -1.57 19.61
C GLN A 98 4.31 -2.46 18.38
N PRO A 99 4.15 -1.87 17.18
CA PRO A 99 4.16 -2.62 15.94
C PRO A 99 5.47 -3.41 15.76
N THR A 100 5.35 -4.63 15.24
CA THR A 100 6.50 -5.47 14.85
C THR A 100 7.30 -4.86 13.70
N VAL A 101 6.64 -4.12 12.82
CA VAL A 101 7.26 -3.42 11.68
C VAL A 101 7.03 -1.93 11.86
N GLN A 102 8.12 -1.17 11.82
CA GLN A 102 8.09 0.30 11.88
C GLN A 102 9.02 0.85 10.81
N GLY A 103 8.84 2.10 10.40
CA GLY A 103 9.77 2.68 9.44
C GLY A 103 9.40 4.05 8.95
N LEU A 104 10.33 4.61 8.20
CA LEU A 104 10.24 5.93 7.57
C LEU A 104 10.65 5.83 6.11
N PHE A 105 10.10 6.72 5.28
CA PHE A 105 10.54 6.94 3.93
C PHE A 105 10.93 8.40 3.76
N THR A 106 12.13 8.67 3.25
CA THR A 106 12.57 10.01 2.90
C THR A 106 12.63 10.17 1.38
N LEU A 107 12.11 11.29 0.89
CA LEU A 107 12.11 11.67 -0.52
C LEU A 107 13.07 12.84 -0.72
N PHE A 108 13.87 12.78 -1.77
CA PHE A 108 14.81 13.83 -2.18
C PHE A 108 14.60 14.19 -3.64
N ASP A 109 14.89 15.44 -3.98
CA ASP A 109 14.92 15.93 -5.35
C ASP A 109 16.02 15.23 -6.16
N GLY A 110 15.66 14.65 -7.30
CA GLY A 110 16.59 13.97 -8.20
C GLY A 110 17.54 14.89 -8.95
N HIS A 111 17.29 16.22 -8.95
CA HIS A 111 18.16 17.21 -9.59
C HIS A 111 19.16 17.85 -8.62
N GLY A 112 18.66 18.45 -7.53
CA GLY A 112 19.47 19.20 -6.57
C GLY A 112 19.82 18.44 -5.29
N GLY A 113 19.24 17.25 -5.07
CA GLY A 113 19.47 16.45 -3.88
C GLY A 113 18.83 16.97 -2.60
N ALA A 114 18.00 18.02 -2.68
CA ALA A 114 17.35 18.60 -1.52
C ALA A 114 16.33 17.60 -0.90
N PRO A 115 16.27 17.48 0.43
CA PRO A 115 15.24 16.67 1.09
C PRO A 115 13.88 17.33 0.91
N LEU A 116 12.92 16.57 0.37
CA LEU A 116 11.57 17.04 0.05
C LEU A 116 10.56 16.63 1.12
N ALA A 117 10.62 15.37 1.57
CA ALA A 117 9.65 14.85 2.53
C ALA A 117 10.19 13.73 3.41
N MET A 118 9.63 13.62 4.61
CA MET A 118 9.67 12.45 5.48
C MET A 118 8.25 11.91 5.64
N ILE A 119 8.07 10.61 5.40
CA ILE A 119 6.77 9.95 5.31
C ILE A 119 6.78 8.74 6.23
N ASP A 120 5.66 8.47 6.90
CA ASP A 120 5.47 7.22 7.63
C ASP A 120 5.63 6.00 6.69
N GLY A 121 6.69 5.23 6.92
CA GLY A 121 7.11 4.16 6.02
C GLY A 121 6.24 2.92 6.14
N ALA A 122 5.65 2.67 7.32
CA ALA A 122 4.76 1.54 7.54
C ALA A 122 3.42 1.76 6.81
N ALA A 123 2.80 2.92 6.99
CA ALA A 123 1.58 3.30 6.30
C ALA A 123 1.77 3.36 4.78
N LEU A 124 2.89 3.92 4.32
CA LEU A 124 3.22 3.98 2.89
C LEU A 124 3.41 2.58 2.30
N THR A 125 4.10 1.69 3.00
CA THR A 125 4.29 0.29 2.57
C THR A 125 2.96 -0.42 2.42
N VAL A 126 2.10 -0.35 3.45
CA VAL A 126 0.79 -0.99 3.42
C VAL A 126 -0.09 -0.46 2.28
N ARG A 127 -0.10 0.87 2.07
CA ARG A 127 -0.83 1.52 0.96
C ARG A 127 -0.33 1.06 -0.40
N LYS A 128 0.99 1.17 -0.65
CA LYS A 128 1.63 0.79 -1.91
C LYS A 128 1.43 -0.68 -2.23
N THR A 129 1.70 -1.57 -1.27
CA THR A 129 1.55 -3.02 -1.47
C THR A 129 0.11 -3.40 -1.81
N ALA A 130 -0.87 -2.83 -1.10
CA ALA A 130 -2.26 -3.09 -1.42
C ALA A 130 -2.66 -2.51 -2.78
N ALA A 131 -2.23 -1.30 -3.11
CA ALA A 131 -2.50 -0.67 -4.40
C ALA A 131 -1.88 -1.44 -5.57
N ASP A 132 -0.67 -1.97 -5.44
CA ASP A 132 -0.07 -2.85 -6.47
C ASP A 132 -0.92 -4.10 -6.71
N SER A 133 -1.42 -4.72 -5.64
CA SER A 133 -2.30 -5.89 -5.76
C SER A 133 -3.62 -5.52 -6.44
N GLY A 134 -4.21 -4.37 -6.09
CA GLY A 134 -5.38 -3.83 -6.77
C GLY A 134 -5.11 -3.50 -8.24
N LEU A 135 -3.96 -2.92 -8.56
CA LEU A 135 -3.57 -2.63 -9.94
C LEU A 135 -3.46 -3.91 -10.76
N ALA A 136 -2.87 -4.97 -10.20
CA ALA A 136 -2.88 -6.28 -10.83
C ALA A 136 -4.32 -6.79 -11.10
N ALA A 137 -5.25 -6.58 -10.16
CA ALA A 137 -6.65 -6.92 -10.37
C ALA A 137 -7.31 -6.08 -11.49
N ARG A 138 -6.92 -4.81 -11.70
CA ARG A 138 -7.39 -4.01 -12.84
C ARG A 138 -7.05 -4.64 -14.19
N TYR A 139 -5.92 -5.35 -14.26
CA TYR A 139 -5.46 -6.01 -15.49
C TYR A 139 -5.95 -7.44 -15.62
N LEU A 140 -5.97 -8.20 -14.52
CA LEU A 140 -6.07 -9.66 -14.56
C LEU A 140 -7.42 -10.19 -14.09
N ALA A 141 -8.14 -9.47 -13.23
CA ALA A 141 -9.43 -9.93 -12.73
C ALA A 141 -10.53 -9.71 -13.79
N PRO A 142 -11.55 -10.58 -13.84
CA PRO A 142 -12.74 -10.33 -14.65
C PRO A 142 -13.32 -8.94 -14.38
N VAL A 143 -13.80 -8.27 -15.43
CA VAL A 143 -14.37 -6.91 -15.32
C VAL A 143 -15.64 -6.88 -14.49
N ASP A 144 -16.34 -8.01 -14.42
CA ASP A 144 -17.59 -8.24 -13.67
C ASP A 144 -17.36 -9.09 -12.42
N ALA A 145 -16.12 -9.18 -11.91
CA ALA A 145 -15.82 -9.91 -10.68
C ALA A 145 -16.68 -9.41 -9.51
N ARG A 146 -17.46 -10.32 -8.91
CA ARG A 146 -18.41 -9.99 -7.81
C ARG A 146 -17.98 -10.43 -6.42
N VAL A 147 -17.06 -11.39 -6.34
CA VAL A 147 -16.70 -12.08 -5.11
C VAL A 147 -15.20 -12.05 -4.93
N LEU A 148 -14.75 -11.42 -3.85
CA LEU A 148 -13.37 -11.44 -3.40
C LEU A 148 -13.22 -12.43 -2.24
N LEU A 149 -12.27 -13.35 -2.33
CA LEU A 149 -11.81 -14.13 -1.19
C LEU A 149 -10.51 -13.54 -0.64
N MET A 150 -10.52 -13.12 0.62
CA MET A 150 -9.35 -12.71 1.38
C MET A 150 -8.88 -13.86 2.27
N VAL A 151 -7.74 -14.45 1.91
CA VAL A 151 -7.07 -15.52 2.68
C VAL A 151 -6.04 -14.89 3.61
N GLY A 152 -6.36 -14.85 4.89
CA GLY A 152 -5.58 -14.19 5.93
C GLY A 152 -6.28 -12.95 6.48
N ALA A 153 -6.41 -12.86 7.80
CA ALA A 153 -7.06 -11.75 8.50
C ALA A 153 -6.04 -10.92 9.31
N GLY A 154 -4.88 -10.63 8.71
CA GLY A 154 -3.82 -9.81 9.31
C GLY A 154 -3.95 -8.33 8.97
N ALA A 155 -2.95 -7.54 9.37
CA ALA A 155 -2.93 -6.09 9.18
C ALA A 155 -3.06 -5.63 7.71
N MET A 156 -2.65 -6.46 6.74
CA MET A 156 -2.80 -6.15 5.31
C MET A 156 -4.22 -6.35 4.78
N ALA A 157 -5.04 -7.18 5.44
CA ALA A 157 -6.32 -7.63 4.89
C ALA A 157 -7.31 -6.48 4.62
N PRO A 158 -7.54 -5.52 5.56
CA PRO A 158 -8.41 -4.36 5.27
C PRO A 158 -7.95 -3.56 4.05
N HIS A 159 -6.64 -3.40 3.89
CA HIS A 159 -6.04 -2.61 2.83
C HIS A 159 -6.13 -3.31 1.48
N LEU A 160 -5.88 -4.62 1.43
CA LEU A 160 -6.04 -5.43 0.23
C LEU A 160 -7.51 -5.48 -0.20
N ILE A 161 -8.44 -5.70 0.72
CA ILE A 161 -9.88 -5.66 0.44
C ILE A 161 -10.27 -4.31 -0.18
N ALA A 162 -9.86 -3.21 0.44
CA ALA A 162 -10.16 -1.87 -0.06
C ALA A 162 -9.53 -1.59 -1.43
N ALA A 163 -8.29 -2.03 -1.67
CA ALA A 163 -7.63 -1.85 -2.96
C ALA A 163 -8.27 -2.68 -4.08
N HIS A 164 -8.61 -3.95 -3.81
CA HIS A 164 -9.31 -4.82 -4.76
C HIS A 164 -10.70 -4.28 -5.12
N ARG A 165 -11.46 -3.79 -4.14
CA ARG A 165 -12.76 -3.15 -4.40
C ARG A 165 -12.64 -1.82 -5.16
N ALA A 166 -11.57 -1.05 -4.92
CA ALA A 166 -11.28 0.14 -5.71
C ALA A 166 -10.89 -0.21 -7.16
N ALA A 167 -10.19 -1.33 -7.37
CA ALA A 167 -9.79 -1.82 -8.69
C ALA A 167 -10.97 -2.42 -9.48
N ARG A 168 -11.87 -3.11 -8.77
CA ARG A 168 -13.08 -3.75 -9.29
C ARG A 168 -14.28 -3.35 -8.44
N PRO A 169 -14.91 -2.20 -8.74
CA PRO A 169 -16.11 -1.74 -8.02
C PRO A 169 -17.30 -2.69 -8.10
N SER A 170 -17.29 -3.65 -9.05
CA SER A 170 -18.26 -4.74 -9.16
C SER A 170 -18.20 -5.77 -8.03
N ILE A 171 -17.14 -5.76 -7.20
CA ILE A 171 -17.01 -6.66 -6.04
C ILE A 171 -18.01 -6.23 -4.97
N GLU A 172 -19.09 -6.99 -4.90
CA GLU A 172 -20.20 -6.79 -3.99
C GLU A 172 -19.97 -7.54 -2.67
N ARG A 173 -19.39 -8.75 -2.73
CA ARG A 173 -19.23 -9.64 -1.56
C ARG A 173 -17.76 -9.98 -1.29
N VAL A 174 -17.39 -9.97 -0.01
CA VAL A 174 -16.07 -10.37 0.48
C VAL A 174 -16.20 -11.59 1.40
N LEU A 175 -15.46 -12.66 1.07
CA LEU A 175 -15.28 -13.83 1.92
C LEU A 175 -13.93 -13.71 2.62
N VAL A 176 -13.90 -13.91 3.93
CA VAL A 176 -12.64 -13.93 4.71
C VAL A 176 -12.40 -15.33 5.24
N TRP A 177 -11.27 -15.92 4.88
CA TRP A 177 -10.79 -17.13 5.51
C TRP A 177 -9.53 -16.85 6.31
N ASN A 178 -9.42 -17.42 7.51
CA ASN A 178 -8.19 -17.42 8.28
C ASN A 178 -8.12 -18.66 9.17
N ARG A 179 -6.92 -19.26 9.30
CA ARG A 179 -6.70 -20.45 10.15
C ARG A 179 -7.18 -20.26 11.59
N THR A 180 -7.01 -19.07 12.15
CA THR A 180 -7.57 -18.70 13.47
C THR A 180 -8.87 -17.93 13.23
N THR A 181 -10.02 -18.60 13.42
CA THR A 181 -11.35 -18.06 13.11
C THR A 181 -11.64 -16.73 13.79
N THR A 182 -11.25 -16.59 15.07
CA THR A 182 -11.46 -15.35 15.83
C THR A 182 -10.81 -14.11 15.21
N ARG A 183 -9.74 -14.26 14.42
CA ARG A 183 -9.15 -13.14 13.67
C ARG A 183 -9.99 -12.75 12.45
N ALA A 184 -10.58 -13.73 11.76
CA ALA A 184 -11.51 -13.46 10.67
C ALA A 184 -12.78 -12.79 11.19
N GLU A 185 -13.34 -13.29 12.29
CA GLU A 185 -14.49 -12.69 12.97
C GLU A 185 -14.22 -11.23 13.37
N LYS A 186 -13.05 -10.96 13.96
CA LYS A 186 -12.63 -9.60 14.30
C LYS A 186 -12.57 -8.69 13.08
N LEU A 187 -11.96 -9.14 11.98
CA LEU A 187 -11.87 -8.36 10.74
C LEU A 187 -13.26 -8.09 10.14
N VAL A 188 -14.14 -9.09 10.11
CA VAL A 188 -15.53 -8.95 9.65
C VAL A 188 -16.27 -7.90 10.49
N ALA A 189 -16.10 -7.93 11.82
CA ALA A 189 -16.72 -6.97 12.72
C ALA A 189 -16.17 -5.53 12.59
N GLU A 190 -14.94 -5.36 12.11
CA GLU A 190 -14.33 -4.04 11.89
C GLU A 190 -14.77 -3.38 10.57
N LEU A 191 -15.22 -4.17 9.58
CA LEU A 191 -15.56 -3.69 8.23
C LEU A 191 -17.07 -3.74 7.97
N VAL A 192 -17.84 -2.99 8.77
CA VAL A 192 -19.32 -3.02 8.75
C VAL A 192 -19.97 -2.36 7.53
N ASP A 193 -19.22 -1.52 6.80
CA ASP A 193 -19.76 -0.75 5.66
C ASP A 193 -19.82 -1.55 4.34
N ILE A 194 -19.51 -2.85 4.39
CA ILE A 194 -19.38 -3.71 3.20
C ILE A 194 -20.01 -5.09 3.48
N ASP A 195 -20.49 -5.78 2.44
CA ASP A 195 -20.91 -7.18 2.58
C ASP A 195 -19.66 -8.08 2.72
N ILE A 196 -19.34 -8.42 3.96
CA ILE A 196 -18.20 -9.23 4.34
C ILE A 196 -18.63 -10.32 5.31
N SER A 197 -18.17 -11.54 5.07
CA SER A 197 -18.51 -12.70 5.91
C SER A 197 -17.33 -13.65 6.04
N MET A 198 -17.27 -14.36 7.17
CA MET A 198 -16.29 -15.43 7.34
C MET A 198 -16.65 -16.63 6.46
N ALA A 199 -15.66 -17.19 5.78
CA ALA A 199 -15.74 -18.48 5.12
C ALA A 199 -15.10 -19.55 6.03
N PRO A 200 -15.85 -20.57 6.50
CA PRO A 200 -15.30 -21.60 7.39
C PRO A 200 -14.48 -22.65 6.63
N ASP A 201 -14.79 -22.89 5.35
CA ASP A 201 -14.13 -23.88 4.50
C ASP A 201 -13.41 -23.18 3.35
N LEU A 202 -12.09 -23.34 3.30
CA LEU A 202 -11.26 -22.68 2.28
C LEU A 202 -11.51 -23.25 0.87
N PRO A 203 -11.52 -24.57 0.64
CA PRO A 203 -11.82 -25.13 -0.68
C PRO A 203 -13.14 -24.66 -1.29
N ALA A 204 -14.24 -24.66 -0.51
CA ALA A 204 -15.52 -24.16 -0.98
C ALA A 204 -15.49 -22.66 -1.27
N ALA A 205 -14.75 -21.87 -0.49
CA ALA A 205 -14.60 -20.44 -0.73
C ALA A 205 -13.79 -20.14 -1.99
N VAL A 206 -12.72 -20.90 -2.24
CA VAL A 206 -11.91 -20.81 -3.47
C VAL A 206 -12.80 -21.06 -4.69
N GLY A 207 -13.69 -22.05 -4.64
CA GLY A 207 -14.62 -22.35 -5.74
C GLY A 207 -15.67 -21.27 -6.03
N GLN A 208 -15.89 -20.33 -5.10
CA GLN A 208 -16.86 -19.23 -5.24
C GLN A 208 -16.21 -17.90 -5.65
N ALA A 209 -14.90 -17.77 -5.51
CA ALA A 209 -14.19 -16.51 -5.66
C ALA A 209 -13.86 -16.20 -7.12
N HIS A 210 -14.06 -14.94 -7.52
CA HIS A 210 -13.58 -14.42 -8.80
C HIS A 210 -12.17 -13.83 -8.67
N VAL A 211 -11.84 -13.31 -7.49
CA VAL A 211 -10.52 -12.81 -7.11
C VAL A 211 -10.15 -13.41 -5.77
N ILE A 212 -8.92 -13.91 -5.66
CA ILE A 212 -8.37 -14.43 -4.41
C ILE A 212 -7.14 -13.61 -4.06
N SER A 213 -7.12 -13.03 -2.86
CA SER A 213 -5.96 -12.32 -2.32
C SER A 213 -5.46 -13.06 -1.07
N CYS A 214 -4.18 -13.42 -1.07
CA CYS A 214 -3.55 -14.15 0.03
C CYS A 214 -2.57 -13.23 0.78
N ALA A 215 -2.78 -13.05 2.08
CA ALA A 215 -1.89 -12.31 2.96
C ALA A 215 -1.71 -13.06 4.29
N THR A 216 -1.08 -14.23 4.20
CA THR A 216 -0.75 -15.08 5.35
C THR A 216 0.75 -15.04 5.63
N ARG A 217 1.16 -15.64 6.75
CA ARG A 217 2.57 -15.95 7.02
C ARG A 217 2.86 -17.45 6.83
N SER A 218 2.06 -18.13 6.00
CA SER A 218 2.29 -19.55 5.72
C SER A 218 3.58 -19.71 4.94
N MET A 219 4.37 -20.73 5.28
CA MET A 219 5.54 -21.15 4.53
C MET A 219 5.24 -22.35 3.62
N GLU A 220 3.99 -22.83 3.65
CA GLU A 220 3.49 -23.97 2.89
C GLU A 220 2.23 -23.55 2.10
N PRO A 221 2.02 -24.12 0.89
CA PRO A 221 0.80 -23.92 0.09
C PRO A 221 -0.49 -24.30 0.81
#